data_AF-A0A7X8KA71-F1
#
_entry.id   AF-A0A7X8KA71-F1
#
_cell.length_a   1.000
_cell.length_b   1.000
_cell.length_c   1.000
_cell.angle_alpha   90.00
_cell.angle_beta   90.00
_cell.angle_gamma   90.00
#
_symmetry.space_group_name_H-M   'P 1'
#
loop_
_entity.id
_entity.type
_entity.pdbx_description
1 polymer ?
#
loop_
_entity_poly.entity_id
_entity_poly.type
_entity_poly.pdbx_seq_one_letter_code
_entity_poly.pdbx_strand_id
1 'polypeptide(L)'
;ITAATFVTADYVLPVSSARYRELYISLMQDLPTLELVDGGINTIGGKTLINKHVNENRIDELILFDSSSREDGKILTAPSATVTLDDPLNFVYLLELDRPRLLYTRNGGEWALAQAERARLFLDFSKQVGSLGTVLPSQLSSKQLQAEIAQYRISFDEEMKHYNERLSALREEVKAGTKSKAELKEFKKQKPINFYLQYYTAELHKKYALSTACTILLFLTFVLAHLRLRHGKLIGFGLSMITAVIYWYLLFFAQLQIFTYPISAALFIWAPNIILGTLGILLLLIMRRS
;
A
#
# COMPACT_ATOMS: atom_id res chain seq x y z
N ILE A 1 7.41 -20.91 -20.24
CA ILE A 1 6.55 -19.73 -19.94
C ILE A 1 6.37 -19.60 -18.44
N THR A 2 5.72 -20.54 -17.74
CA THR A 2 5.50 -20.52 -16.28
C THR A 2 6.76 -20.22 -15.44
N ALA A 3 7.87 -20.93 -15.68
CA ALA A 3 9.13 -20.68 -14.96
C ALA A 3 9.69 -19.28 -15.26
N ALA A 4 9.61 -18.82 -16.50
CA ALA A 4 10.04 -17.47 -16.88
C ALA A 4 9.16 -16.40 -16.22
N THR A 5 7.84 -16.58 -16.20
CA THR A 5 6.89 -15.70 -15.49
C THR A 5 7.23 -15.62 -13.99
N PHE A 6 7.53 -16.77 -13.38
CA PHE A 6 7.91 -16.83 -11.98
C PHE A 6 9.22 -16.08 -11.71
N VAL A 7 10.27 -16.32 -12.51
CA VAL A 7 11.55 -15.61 -12.41
C VAL A 7 11.36 -14.10 -12.57
N THR A 8 10.51 -13.66 -13.50
CA THR A 8 10.20 -12.24 -13.67
C THR A 8 9.52 -11.67 -12.42
N ALA A 9 8.54 -12.37 -11.86
CA ALA A 9 7.80 -11.91 -10.68
C ALA A 9 8.62 -11.97 -9.38
N ASP A 10 9.56 -12.91 -9.27
CA ASP A 10 10.29 -13.21 -8.03
C ASP A 10 11.68 -12.55 -7.96
N TYR A 11 12.31 -12.32 -9.11
CA TYR A 11 13.66 -11.76 -9.18
C TYR A 11 13.72 -10.44 -9.96
N VAL A 12 13.24 -10.43 -11.21
CA VAL A 12 13.40 -9.26 -12.09
C VAL A 12 12.64 -8.05 -11.55
N LEU A 13 11.38 -8.25 -11.15
CA LEU A 13 10.53 -7.17 -10.66
C LEU A 13 11.06 -6.58 -9.34
N PRO A 14 11.41 -7.36 -8.30
CA PRO A 14 12.02 -6.82 -7.08
C PRO A 14 13.33 -6.07 -7.32
N VAL A 15 14.25 -6.64 -8.10
CA VAL A 15 15.54 -6.00 -8.39
C VAL A 15 15.35 -4.71 -9.18
N SER A 16 14.46 -4.72 -10.16
CA SER A 16 14.13 -3.53 -10.96
C SER A 16 13.52 -2.43 -10.09
N SER A 17 12.53 -2.76 -9.26
CA SER A 17 11.90 -1.80 -8.35
C SER A 17 12.88 -1.23 -7.32
N ALA A 18 13.79 -2.05 -6.78
CA ALA A 18 14.82 -1.59 -5.85
C ALA A 18 15.78 -0.58 -6.52
N ARG A 19 16.30 -0.91 -7.71
CA ARG A 19 17.18 -0.01 -8.47
C ARG A 19 16.50 1.28 -8.91
N TYR A 20 15.25 1.18 -9.39
CA TYR A 20 14.45 2.34 -9.74
C TYR A 20 14.29 3.28 -8.55
N ARG A 21 14.02 2.72 -7.36
CA ARG A 21 13.89 3.50 -6.13
C ARG A 21 15.20 4.17 -5.72
N GLU A 22 16.32 3.45 -5.77
CA GLU A 22 17.66 4.03 -5.50
C GLU A 22 17.99 5.18 -6.46
N LEU A 23 17.74 4.98 -7.76
CA LEU A 23 17.94 6.02 -8.77
C LEU A 23 17.00 7.21 -8.53
N TYR A 24 15.74 6.96 -8.19
CA TYR A 24 14.80 8.03 -7.88
C TYR A 24 15.22 8.83 -6.64
N ILE A 25 15.66 8.16 -5.57
CA ILE A 25 16.14 8.82 -4.35
C ILE A 25 17.36 9.68 -4.66
N SER A 26 18.32 9.16 -5.43
CA SER A 26 19.50 9.96 -5.82
C SER A 26 19.11 11.16 -6.69
N LEU A 27 18.23 10.99 -7.68
CA LEU A 27 17.71 12.11 -8.47
C LEU A 27 16.99 13.16 -7.60
N MET A 28 16.27 12.74 -6.56
CA MET A 28 15.57 13.64 -5.64
C MET A 28 16.51 14.32 -4.62
N GLN A 29 17.66 13.72 -4.32
CA GLN A 29 18.72 14.37 -3.54
C GLN A 29 19.45 15.42 -4.38
N ASP A 30 19.66 15.14 -5.66
CA ASP A 30 20.37 16.03 -6.59
C ASP A 30 19.47 17.17 -7.11
N LEU A 31 18.15 16.96 -7.16
CA LEU A 31 17.13 17.96 -7.52
C LEU A 31 16.29 18.31 -6.28
N PRO A 32 16.63 19.34 -5.49
CA PRO A 32 15.82 19.73 -4.35
C PRO A 32 14.39 20.06 -4.81
N THR A 33 13.39 19.32 -4.32
CA THR A 33 11.99 19.48 -4.76
C THR A 33 11.37 20.82 -4.34
N LEU A 34 12.06 21.57 -3.49
CA LEU A 34 11.73 22.95 -3.16
C LEU A 34 12.66 23.85 -4.00
N GLU A 35 12.31 24.08 -5.26
CA GLU A 35 12.91 25.16 -6.04
C GLU A 35 12.51 26.49 -5.39
N LEU A 36 13.31 26.90 -4.40
CA LEU A 36 13.21 28.17 -3.74
C LEU A 36 13.84 29.21 -4.66
N VAL A 37 12.99 29.90 -5.42
CA VAL A 37 13.39 31.04 -6.24
C VAL A 37 13.23 32.33 -5.47
N ASP A 38 14.00 33.35 -5.81
CA ASP A 38 13.84 34.70 -5.27
C ASP A 38 12.41 35.22 -5.47
N GLY A 39 11.84 35.83 -4.41
CA GLY A 39 10.44 36.25 -4.40
C GLY A 39 9.42 35.12 -4.53
N GLY A 40 9.83 33.87 -4.31
CA GLY A 40 9.03 32.67 -4.51
C GLY A 40 7.88 32.54 -3.51
N ILE A 41 6.77 31.97 -4.00
CA ILE A 41 5.66 31.49 -3.18
C ILE A 41 5.47 30.01 -3.48
N ASN A 42 5.74 29.16 -2.49
CA ASN A 42 5.67 27.71 -2.61
C ASN A 42 4.58 27.16 -1.67
N THR A 43 3.53 26.57 -2.24
CA THR A 43 2.45 25.94 -1.46
C THR A 43 2.50 24.43 -1.59
N ILE A 44 2.68 23.74 -0.46
CA ILE A 44 2.71 22.27 -0.39
C ILE A 44 1.72 21.79 0.66
N GLY A 45 0.69 21.08 0.22
CA GLY A 45 -0.43 20.67 1.08
C GLY A 45 -1.15 21.88 1.66
N GLY A 46 -1.17 21.99 3.00
CA GLY A 46 -1.77 23.12 3.72
C GLY A 46 -0.75 24.16 4.20
N LYS A 47 0.50 24.13 3.72
CA LYS A 47 1.54 25.08 4.12
C LYS A 47 1.97 25.93 2.93
N THR A 48 2.04 27.24 3.11
CA THR A 48 2.53 28.18 2.12
C THR A 48 3.77 28.86 2.66
N LEU A 49 4.91 28.64 2.00
CA LEU A 49 6.14 29.38 2.21
C LEU A 49 6.20 30.56 1.26
N ILE A 50 6.60 31.70 1.78
CA ILE A 50 6.92 32.90 1.04
C ILE A 50 8.31 33.33 1.48
N ASN A 51 9.16 33.64 0.51
CA ASN A 51 10.52 34.11 0.75
C ASN A 51 10.81 35.33 -0.13
N LYS A 52 11.76 36.16 0.31
CA LYS A 52 12.18 37.33 -0.46
C LYS A 52 13.41 37.04 -1.30
N HIS A 53 14.44 36.48 -0.67
CA HIS A 53 15.70 36.16 -1.32
C HIS A 53 16.19 34.79 -0.86
N VAL A 54 16.80 34.04 -1.76
CA VAL A 54 17.29 32.69 -1.54
C VAL A 54 18.71 32.61 -2.10
N ASN A 55 19.63 32.20 -1.26
CA ASN A 55 21.00 31.91 -1.67
C ASN A 55 21.35 30.48 -1.27
N GLU A 56 21.48 29.61 -2.26
CA GLU A 56 21.69 28.16 -2.08
C GLU A 56 20.63 27.55 -1.16
N ASN A 57 20.97 27.31 0.11
CA ASN A 57 20.10 26.71 1.13
C ASN A 57 19.61 27.72 2.18
N ARG A 58 20.02 28.99 2.09
CA ARG A 58 19.64 30.06 3.00
C ARG A 58 18.52 30.88 2.41
N ILE A 59 17.46 31.04 3.19
CA ILE A 59 16.32 31.89 2.90
C ILE A 59 16.41 33.14 3.77
N ASP A 60 16.27 34.31 3.16
CA ASP A 60 16.09 35.56 3.86
C ASP A 60 14.62 36.00 3.80
N GLU A 61 14.12 36.50 4.94
CA GLU A 61 12.73 36.89 5.18
C GLU A 61 11.72 35.78 4.83
N LEU A 62 11.73 34.71 5.64
CA LEU A 62 10.79 33.60 5.52
C LEU A 62 9.47 33.93 6.21
N ILE A 63 8.37 33.70 5.50
CA ILE A 63 7.01 33.68 6.04
C ILE A 63 6.39 32.32 5.70
N LEU A 64 5.86 31.63 6.71
CA LEU A 64 5.20 30.35 6.57
C LEU A 64 3.79 30.45 7.13
N PHE A 65 2.80 30.21 6.29
CA PHE A 65 1.40 30.08 6.66
C PHE A 65 1.05 28.61 6.77
N ASP A 66 0.40 28.21 7.86
CA ASP A 66 -0.17 26.89 8.05
C ASP A 66 -1.69 26.98 8.07
N SER A 67 -2.30 26.62 6.94
CA SER A 67 -3.75 26.53 6.76
C SER A 67 -4.25 25.08 6.81
N SER A 68 -3.49 24.17 7.44
CA SER A 68 -3.88 22.76 7.56
C SER A 68 -5.14 22.55 8.42
N SER A 69 -5.46 23.50 9.31
CA SER A 69 -6.71 23.53 10.09
C SER A 69 -7.62 24.62 9.56
N ARG A 70 -8.93 24.35 9.50
CA ARG A 70 -9.94 25.36 9.11
C ARG A 70 -10.24 26.37 10.21
N GLU A 71 -9.98 26.00 11.46
CA GLU A 71 -10.37 26.79 12.64
C GLU A 71 -9.17 27.46 13.34
N ASP A 72 -7.96 26.95 13.09
CA ASP A 72 -6.73 27.46 13.68
C ASP A 72 -5.78 27.92 12.59
N GLY A 73 -5.25 29.14 12.75
CA GLY A 73 -4.23 29.70 11.87
C GLY A 73 -2.88 29.72 12.56
N LYS A 74 -1.81 29.38 11.83
CA LYS A 74 -0.44 29.60 12.29
C LYS A 74 0.33 30.39 11.26
N ILE A 75 1.02 31.43 11.71
CA ILE A 75 1.92 32.22 10.88
C ILE A 75 3.27 32.22 11.58
N LEU A 76 4.27 31.67 10.91
CA LEU A 76 5.65 31.68 11.35
C LEU A 76 6.43 32.66 10.48
N THR A 77 7.22 33.52 11.10
CA THR A 77 8.12 34.43 10.39
C THR A 77 9.52 34.28 10.95
N ALA A 78 10.53 34.36 10.09
CA ALA A 78 11.94 34.34 10.50
C ALA A 78 12.76 35.23 9.57
N PRO A 79 13.60 36.15 10.10
CA PRO A 79 14.50 36.97 9.30
C PRO A 79 15.45 36.16 8.41
N SER A 80 15.91 35.01 8.90
CA SER A 80 16.74 34.09 8.14
C SER A 80 16.42 32.65 8.52
N ALA A 81 16.46 31.77 7.53
CA ALA A 81 16.25 30.34 7.71
C ALA A 81 17.25 29.58 6.85
N THR A 82 17.74 28.44 7.33
CA THR A 82 18.48 27.48 6.50
C THR A 82 17.61 26.25 6.30
N VAL A 83 17.53 25.76 5.06
CA VAL A 83 16.75 24.59 4.69
C VAL A 83 17.69 23.44 4.39
N THR A 84 17.47 22.31 5.05
CA THR A 84 18.19 21.06 4.76
C THR A 84 17.21 19.93 4.56
N LEU A 85 17.50 19.00 3.66
CA LEU A 85 16.74 17.76 3.53
C LEU A 85 17.22 16.81 4.63
N ASP A 86 16.37 16.55 5.63
CA ASP A 86 16.67 15.72 6.80
C ASP A 86 16.41 14.24 6.52
N ASP A 87 15.25 13.93 5.94
CA ASP A 87 14.89 12.58 5.48
C ASP A 87 14.51 12.61 3.98
N PRO A 88 15.43 12.19 3.09
CA PRO A 88 15.17 12.12 1.65
C PRO A 88 14.10 11.10 1.24
N LEU A 89 13.90 10.04 2.03
CA LEU A 89 12.92 8.98 1.73
C LEU A 89 11.49 9.45 2.02
N ASN A 90 11.33 10.19 3.11
CA ASN A 90 10.04 10.69 3.59
C ASN A 90 9.81 12.18 3.25
N PHE A 91 10.71 12.81 2.50
CA PHE A 91 10.62 14.23 2.13
C PHE A 91 10.42 15.14 3.34
N VAL A 92 11.20 14.88 4.40
CA VAL A 92 11.21 15.72 5.60
C VAL A 92 12.31 16.75 5.47
N TYR A 93 11.91 18.03 5.45
CA TYR A 93 12.84 19.15 5.42
C TYR A 93 13.00 19.71 6.83
N LEU A 94 14.23 19.98 7.24
CA LEU A 94 14.53 20.73 8.45
C LEU A 94 14.75 22.20 8.09
N LEU A 95 13.95 23.07 8.70
CA LEU A 95 14.15 24.51 8.72
C LEU A 95 14.82 24.91 10.04
N GLU A 96 16.05 25.40 9.95
CA GLU A 96 16.73 26.06 11.06
C GLU A 96 16.49 27.57 10.99
N LEU A 97 15.70 28.09 11.92
CA LEU A 97 15.19 29.45 11.91
C LEU A 97 15.99 30.33 12.89
N ASP A 98 16.48 31.47 12.44
CA ASP A 98 17.05 32.52 13.29
C ASP A 98 15.95 33.52 13.70
N ARG A 99 15.85 33.80 14.99
CA ARG A 99 14.88 34.71 15.61
C ARG A 99 13.43 34.55 15.12
N PRO A 100 12.88 33.33 15.12
CA PRO A 100 11.53 33.09 14.63
C PRO A 100 10.47 33.72 15.54
N ARG A 101 9.37 34.15 14.93
CA ARG A 101 8.14 34.57 15.60
C ARG A 101 6.99 33.73 15.10
N LEU A 102 6.28 33.07 16.00
CA LEU A 102 5.12 32.25 15.70
C LEU A 102 3.88 32.91 16.28
N LEU A 103 2.95 33.26 15.40
CA LEU A 103 1.61 33.69 15.75
C LEU A 103 0.65 32.51 15.61
N TYR A 104 -0.04 32.17 16.69
CA TYR A 104 -1.11 31.19 16.72
C TYR A 104 -2.43 31.91 16.95
N THR A 105 -3.44 31.61 16.12
CA THR A 105 -4.80 32.11 16.25
C THR A 105 -5.76 30.94 16.37
N ARG A 106 -6.66 30.98 17.35
CA ARG A 106 -7.68 29.96 17.58
C ARG A 106 -9.08 30.51 17.32
N ASN A 107 -10.01 29.61 16.97
CA ASN A 107 -11.44 29.91 16.91
C ASN A 107 -11.93 30.58 18.22
N GLY A 108 -12.59 31.72 18.09
CA GLY A 108 -13.00 32.57 19.24
C GLY A 108 -12.16 33.84 19.44
N GLY A 109 -11.16 34.11 18.60
CA GLY A 109 -10.40 35.37 18.61
C GLY A 109 -9.21 35.40 19.59
N GLU A 110 -8.93 34.28 20.26
CA GLU A 110 -7.73 34.13 21.08
C GLU A 110 -6.49 34.04 20.18
N TRP A 111 -5.44 34.77 20.56
CA TRP A 111 -4.15 34.75 19.88
C TRP A 111 -3.01 34.62 20.87
N ALA A 112 -1.94 33.96 20.43
CA ALA A 112 -0.69 33.83 21.17
C ALA A 112 0.50 34.11 20.26
N LEU A 113 1.46 34.88 20.77
CA LEU A 113 2.71 35.17 20.08
C LEU A 113 3.87 34.52 20.83
N ALA A 114 4.59 33.63 20.17
CA ALA A 114 5.82 33.03 20.67
C ALA A 114 7.02 33.57 19.89
N GLN A 115 8.14 33.77 20.59
CA GLN A 115 9.41 34.21 20.01
C GLN A 115 10.53 33.38 20.60
N ALA A 116 11.58 33.12 19.81
CA ALA A 116 12.77 32.42 20.24
C ALA A 116 14.00 33.01 19.56
N GLU A 117 15.21 32.74 20.07
CA GLU A 117 16.45 33.07 19.37
C GLU A 117 16.72 32.11 18.21
N ARG A 118 16.43 30.82 18.39
CA ARG A 118 16.54 29.79 17.37
C ARG A 118 15.37 28.82 17.48
N ALA A 119 14.89 28.30 16.36
CA ALA A 119 13.99 27.15 16.36
C ALA A 119 14.33 26.20 15.22
N ARG A 120 13.99 24.93 15.42
CA ARG A 120 14.07 23.89 14.40
C ARG A 120 12.67 23.43 14.07
N LEU A 121 12.28 23.53 12.81
CA LEU A 121 10.97 23.13 12.32
C LEU A 121 11.13 22.04 11.27
N PHE A 122 10.54 20.87 11.52
CA PHE A 122 10.45 19.81 10.53
C PHE A 122 9.20 20.04 9.67
N LEU A 123 9.40 20.17 8.37
CA LEU A 123 8.34 20.14 7.36
C LEU A 123 8.25 18.73 6.81
N ASP A 124 7.21 18.02 7.23
CA ASP A 124 6.92 16.67 6.76
C ASP A 124 6.01 16.71 5.52
N PHE A 125 6.58 16.38 4.36
CA PHE A 125 5.86 16.24 3.10
C PHE A 125 5.67 14.78 2.66
N SER A 126 5.89 13.81 3.56
CA SER A 126 5.74 12.37 3.27
C SER A 126 4.39 12.00 2.68
N LYS A 127 3.33 12.72 3.08
CA LYS A 127 1.97 12.50 2.59
C LYS A 127 1.72 13.09 1.19
N GLN A 128 2.54 14.03 0.75
CA GLN A 128 2.37 14.81 -0.48
C GLN A 128 3.24 14.26 -1.60
N VAL A 129 4.43 13.74 -1.30
CA VAL A 129 5.36 13.24 -2.33
C VAL A 129 5.07 11.78 -2.73
N GLY A 130 4.05 11.19 -2.12
CA GLY A 130 3.46 9.94 -2.58
C GLY A 130 4.24 8.71 -2.14
N SER A 131 3.50 7.61 -2.12
CA SER A 131 3.86 6.24 -1.71
C SER A 131 4.98 5.57 -2.54
N LEU A 132 5.90 6.35 -3.11
CA LEU A 132 6.91 5.88 -4.06
C LEU A 132 8.21 5.45 -3.36
N GLY A 133 8.49 5.97 -2.15
CA GLY A 133 9.60 5.53 -1.30
C GLY A 133 9.31 4.27 -0.49
N THR A 134 8.03 3.95 -0.26
CA THR A 134 7.61 2.79 0.53
C THR A 134 7.65 1.51 -0.31
N VAL A 135 8.18 0.44 0.27
CA VAL A 135 8.27 -0.85 -0.42
C VAL A 135 6.90 -1.51 -0.39
N LEU A 136 6.28 -1.67 -1.57
CA LEU A 136 5.02 -2.38 -1.66
C LEU A 136 5.26 -3.90 -1.61
N PRO A 137 4.38 -4.68 -0.97
CA PRO A 137 4.53 -6.14 -0.92
C PRO A 137 4.56 -6.80 -2.30
N SER A 138 3.94 -6.20 -3.31
CA SER A 138 4.03 -6.66 -4.71
C SER A 138 5.46 -6.61 -5.28
N GLN A 139 6.29 -5.70 -4.78
CA GLN A 139 7.69 -5.49 -5.17
C GLN A 139 8.66 -6.41 -4.44
N LEU A 140 8.22 -7.14 -3.42
CA LEU A 140 9.10 -8.03 -2.64
C LEU A 140 9.28 -9.39 -3.34
N SER A 141 10.45 -9.99 -3.20
CA SER A 141 10.66 -11.40 -3.58
C SER A 141 9.87 -12.35 -2.67
N SER A 142 9.65 -13.59 -3.10
CA SER A 142 8.99 -14.63 -2.30
C SER A 142 9.69 -14.87 -0.96
N LYS A 143 11.03 -14.83 -0.94
CA LYS A 143 11.83 -14.95 0.29
C LYS A 143 11.59 -13.78 1.25
N GLN A 144 11.57 -12.55 0.73
CA GLN A 144 11.29 -11.37 1.54
C GLN A 144 9.85 -11.38 2.07
N LEU A 145 8.87 -11.73 1.22
CA LEU A 145 7.49 -11.91 1.63
C LEU A 145 7.37 -12.96 2.74
N GLN A 146 8.05 -14.10 2.63
CA GLN A 146 8.04 -15.14 3.67
C GLN A 146 8.62 -14.65 5.00
N ALA A 147 9.70 -13.87 4.96
CA ALA A 147 10.29 -13.28 6.16
C ALA A 147 9.32 -12.32 6.86
N GLU A 148 8.70 -11.41 6.10
CA GLU A 148 7.69 -10.46 6.61
C GLU A 148 6.45 -11.17 7.14
N ILE A 149 5.95 -12.19 6.43
CA ILE A 149 4.83 -13.03 6.89
C ILE A 149 5.17 -13.73 8.20
N ALA A 150 6.40 -14.23 8.36
CA ALA A 150 6.82 -14.87 9.61
C ALA A 150 6.80 -13.89 10.78
N GLN A 151 7.20 -12.63 10.56
CA GLN A 151 7.12 -11.58 11.59
C GLN A 151 5.68 -11.25 11.95
N TYR A 152 4.83 -10.95 10.97
CA TYR A 152 3.41 -10.66 11.22
C TYR A 152 2.65 -11.84 11.84
N ARG A 153 3.11 -13.08 11.56
CA ARG A 153 2.53 -14.27 12.17
C ARG A 153 2.82 -14.35 13.66
N ILE A 154 4.03 -14.00 14.11
CA ILE A 154 4.36 -13.99 15.54
C ILE A 154 3.45 -13.02 16.29
N SER A 155 3.34 -11.77 15.82
CA SER A 155 2.49 -10.77 16.47
C SER A 155 1.01 -11.18 16.45
N PHE A 156 0.54 -11.76 15.35
CA PHE A 156 -0.83 -12.26 15.24
C PHE A 156 -1.10 -13.46 16.15
N ASP A 157 -0.14 -14.37 16.31
CA ASP A 157 -0.29 -15.54 17.18
C ASP A 157 -0.37 -15.12 18.65
N GLU A 158 0.37 -14.07 19.06
CA GLU A 158 0.24 -13.45 20.38
C GLU A 158 -1.14 -12.81 20.60
N GLU A 159 -1.61 -11.99 19.66
CA GLU A 159 -2.97 -11.42 19.70
C GLU A 159 -4.05 -12.50 19.77
N MET A 160 -3.90 -13.57 18.97
CA MET A 160 -4.82 -14.69 18.93
C MET A 160 -4.82 -15.48 20.23
N LYS A 161 -3.67 -15.63 20.88
CA LYS A 161 -3.55 -16.27 22.20
C LYS A 161 -4.35 -15.50 23.23
N HIS A 162 -4.16 -14.18 23.32
CA HIS A 162 -4.94 -13.32 24.22
C HIS A 162 -6.44 -13.36 23.92
N TYR A 163 -6.82 -13.34 22.64
CA TYR A 163 -8.22 -13.50 22.24
C TYR A 163 -8.80 -14.85 22.69
N ASN A 164 -8.07 -15.95 22.54
CA ASN A 164 -8.53 -17.28 22.93
C ASN A 164 -8.65 -17.44 24.45
N GLU A 165 -7.70 -16.90 25.20
CA GLU A 165 -7.76 -16.84 26.67
C GLU A 165 -9.02 -16.07 27.10
N ARG A 166 -9.25 -14.88 26.54
CA ARG A 166 -10.45 -14.08 26.84
C ARG A 166 -11.73 -14.79 26.42
N LEU A 167 -11.74 -15.47 25.28
CA LEU A 167 -12.88 -16.25 24.78
C LEU A 167 -13.22 -17.41 25.74
N SER A 168 -12.21 -18.10 26.27
CA SER A 168 -12.42 -19.16 27.26
C SER A 168 -13.01 -18.62 28.57
N ALA A 169 -12.44 -17.55 29.12
CA ALA A 169 -12.96 -16.89 30.32
C ALA A 169 -14.42 -16.44 30.11
N LEU A 170 -14.73 -15.82 28.97
CA LEU A 170 -16.08 -15.36 28.65
C LEU A 170 -17.07 -16.52 28.49
N ARG A 171 -16.63 -17.67 27.96
CA ARG A 171 -17.46 -18.88 27.89
C ARG A 171 -17.79 -19.42 29.28
N GLU A 172 -16.84 -19.39 30.21
CA GLU A 172 -17.08 -19.82 31.58
C GLU A 172 -17.98 -18.82 32.35
N GLU A 173 -17.77 -17.51 32.19
CA GLU A 173 -18.65 -16.46 32.76
C GLU A 173 -20.10 -16.58 32.26
N VAL A 174 -20.31 -16.97 30.99
CA VAL A 174 -21.66 -17.23 30.44
C VAL A 174 -22.26 -18.53 30.99
N LYS A 175 -21.47 -19.58 31.19
CA LYS A 175 -21.95 -20.82 31.83
C LYS A 175 -22.33 -20.60 33.30
N ALA A 176 -21.57 -19.76 34.00
CA ALA A 176 -21.83 -19.34 35.38
C ALA A 176 -23.02 -18.37 35.51
N GLY A 177 -23.64 -17.95 34.40
CA GLY A 177 -24.78 -17.03 34.38
C GLY A 177 -24.42 -15.57 34.68
N THR A 178 -23.14 -15.25 34.83
CA THR A 178 -22.64 -13.90 35.13
C THR A 178 -22.69 -12.98 33.91
N LYS A 179 -22.68 -13.55 32.70
CA LYS A 179 -22.76 -12.81 31.43
C LYS A 179 -23.75 -13.40 30.44
N SER A 180 -24.25 -12.54 29.54
CA SER A 180 -25.21 -12.91 28.52
C SER A 180 -24.57 -13.63 27.33
N LYS A 181 -25.30 -14.59 26.74
CA LYS A 181 -24.95 -15.23 25.46
C LYS A 181 -24.79 -14.23 24.31
N ALA A 182 -25.42 -13.06 24.40
CA ALA A 182 -25.28 -11.98 23.41
C ALA A 182 -23.87 -11.38 23.40
N GLU A 183 -23.26 -11.17 24.57
CA GLU A 183 -21.89 -10.65 24.70
C GLU A 183 -20.86 -11.63 24.11
N LEU A 184 -21.07 -12.94 24.31
CA LEU A 184 -20.24 -13.98 23.71
C LEU A 184 -20.35 -13.99 22.18
N LYS A 185 -21.55 -13.73 21.63
CA LYS A 185 -21.76 -13.64 20.17
C LYS A 185 -21.08 -12.40 19.60
N GLU A 186 -21.14 -11.28 20.31
CA GLU A 186 -20.50 -10.04 19.90
C GLU A 186 -18.97 -10.14 19.96
N PHE A 187 -18.42 -10.68 21.04
CA PHE A 187 -16.98 -10.91 21.16
C PHE A 187 -16.44 -11.85 20.07
N LYS A 188 -17.21 -12.89 19.69
CA LYS A 188 -16.83 -13.77 18.56
C LYS A 188 -16.77 -13.05 17.21
N LYS A 189 -17.51 -11.97 17.01
CA LYS A 189 -17.42 -11.16 15.78
C LYS A 189 -16.14 -10.32 15.77
N GLN A 190 -15.65 -9.90 16.93
CA GLN A 190 -14.41 -9.12 17.11
C GLN A 190 -13.15 -9.98 17.01
N LYS A 191 -13.18 -11.08 16.25
CA LYS A 191 -12.02 -11.93 16.06
C LYS A 191 -10.89 -11.08 15.46
N PRO A 192 -9.67 -11.10 16.02
CA PRO A 192 -8.57 -10.31 15.49
C PRO A 192 -8.28 -10.72 14.04
N ILE A 193 -8.17 -9.72 13.18
CA ILE A 193 -7.84 -9.85 11.77
C ILE A 193 -6.59 -8.99 11.54
N ASN A 194 -5.47 -9.63 11.23
CA ASN A 194 -4.26 -8.92 10.86
C ASN A 194 -4.25 -8.67 9.34
N PHE A 195 -4.54 -7.43 8.97
CA PHE A 195 -4.59 -6.98 7.58
C PHE A 195 -3.25 -7.23 6.86
N TYR A 196 -2.13 -6.90 7.50
CA TYR A 196 -0.80 -7.05 6.90
C TYR A 196 -0.47 -8.52 6.65
N LEU A 197 -0.75 -9.40 7.61
CA LEU A 197 -0.56 -10.84 7.44
C LEU A 197 -1.35 -11.37 6.24
N GLN A 198 -2.63 -11.00 6.12
CA GLN A 198 -3.46 -11.42 4.99
C GLN A 198 -2.98 -10.83 3.67
N TYR A 199 -2.58 -9.56 3.65
CA TYR A 199 -2.11 -8.89 2.45
C TYR A 199 -0.78 -9.47 1.94
N TYR A 200 0.19 -9.71 2.82
CA TYR A 200 1.47 -10.29 2.42
C TYR A 200 1.35 -11.76 2.00
N THR A 201 0.53 -12.55 2.72
CA THR A 201 0.24 -13.92 2.30
C THR A 201 -0.48 -13.95 0.96
N ALA A 202 -1.40 -13.01 0.72
CA ALA A 202 -2.06 -12.85 -0.57
C ALA A 202 -1.04 -12.59 -1.69
N GLU A 203 -0.17 -11.60 -1.54
CA GLU A 203 0.83 -11.25 -2.54
C GLU A 203 1.78 -12.41 -2.85
N LEU A 204 2.17 -13.19 -1.83
CA LEU A 204 2.96 -14.41 -2.01
C LEU A 204 2.21 -15.44 -2.87
N HIS A 205 0.97 -15.76 -2.51
CA HIS A 205 0.16 -16.72 -3.28
C HIS A 205 -0.13 -16.21 -4.70
N LYS A 206 -0.27 -14.90 -4.90
CA LYS A 206 -0.51 -14.27 -6.20
C LYS A 206 0.64 -14.51 -7.17
N LYS A 207 1.91 -14.44 -6.73
CA LYS A 207 3.09 -14.74 -7.56
C LYS A 207 3.04 -16.18 -8.09
N TYR A 208 2.72 -17.14 -7.22
CA TYR A 208 2.58 -18.54 -7.61
C TYR A 208 1.34 -18.77 -8.49
N ALA A 209 0.21 -18.15 -8.16
CA ALA A 209 -1.04 -18.30 -8.90
C ALA A 209 -0.92 -17.74 -10.32
N LEU A 210 -0.33 -16.54 -10.50
CA LEU A 210 -0.08 -15.94 -11.82
C LEU A 210 0.85 -16.80 -12.68
N SER A 211 1.89 -17.37 -12.07
CA SER A 211 2.80 -18.27 -12.79
C SER A 211 2.09 -19.56 -13.22
N THR A 212 1.29 -20.16 -12.33
CA THR A 212 0.51 -21.37 -12.62
C THR A 212 -0.61 -21.11 -13.64
N ALA A 213 -1.16 -19.90 -13.65
CA ALA A 213 -2.20 -19.49 -14.59
C ALA A 213 -1.74 -19.59 -16.03
N CYS A 214 -0.46 -19.32 -16.31
CA CYS A 214 0.10 -19.52 -17.66
C CYS A 214 -0.11 -20.95 -18.16
N THR A 215 0.13 -21.96 -17.30
CA THR A 215 -0.08 -23.36 -17.65
C THR A 215 -1.56 -23.68 -17.86
N ILE A 216 -2.42 -23.19 -16.97
CA ILE A 216 -3.87 -23.46 -17.01
C ILE A 216 -4.52 -22.80 -18.23
N LEU A 217 -4.17 -21.55 -18.53
CA LEU A 217 -4.67 -20.84 -19.70
C LEU A 217 -4.13 -21.44 -21.00
N LEU A 218 -2.88 -21.89 -21.04
CA LEU A 218 -2.34 -22.62 -22.20
C LEU A 218 -3.11 -23.92 -22.41
N PHE A 219 -3.35 -24.69 -21.35
CA PHE A 219 -4.16 -25.90 -21.42
C PHE A 219 -5.59 -25.61 -21.91
N LEU A 220 -6.25 -24.60 -21.34
CA LEU A 220 -7.61 -24.22 -21.72
C LEU A 220 -7.68 -23.74 -23.18
N THR A 221 -6.75 -22.89 -23.61
CA THR A 221 -6.68 -22.41 -25.00
C THR A 221 -6.40 -23.55 -25.98
N PHE A 222 -5.57 -24.53 -25.60
CA PHE A 222 -5.36 -25.73 -26.41
C PHE A 222 -6.64 -26.56 -26.59
N VAL A 223 -7.39 -26.78 -25.51
CA VAL A 223 -8.70 -27.47 -25.55
C VAL A 223 -9.68 -26.70 -26.44
N LEU A 224 -9.76 -25.37 -26.27
CA LEU A 224 -10.64 -24.52 -27.05
C LEU A 224 -10.25 -24.45 -28.53
N ALA A 225 -8.96 -24.48 -28.86
CA ALA A 225 -8.47 -24.46 -30.24
C ALA A 225 -8.77 -25.76 -31.01
N HIS A 226 -8.83 -26.90 -30.30
CA HIS A 226 -9.20 -28.19 -30.88
C HIS A 226 -10.72 -28.37 -31.04
N LEU A 227 -11.55 -27.48 -30.48
CA LEU A 227 -12.98 -27.50 -30.77
C LEU A 227 -13.20 -27.23 -32.26
N ARG A 228 -13.81 -28.20 -32.95
CA ARG A 228 -14.10 -28.17 -34.39
C ARG A 228 -15.26 -27.21 -34.66
N LEU A 229 -15.03 -25.92 -34.44
CA LEU A 229 -16.01 -24.87 -34.69
C LEU A 229 -16.13 -24.67 -36.21
N ARG A 230 -17.35 -24.75 -36.74
CA ARG A 230 -17.68 -24.68 -38.18
C ARG A 230 -17.15 -23.42 -38.91
N HIS A 231 -16.66 -22.42 -38.18
CA HIS A 231 -16.23 -21.14 -38.72
C HIS A 231 -14.81 -20.80 -38.23
N GLY A 232 -13.83 -20.85 -39.14
CA GLY A 232 -12.55 -20.12 -39.15
C GLY A 232 -11.61 -20.07 -37.92
N LYS A 233 -10.31 -19.93 -38.19
CA LYS A 233 -9.26 -19.69 -37.16
C LYS A 233 -9.52 -18.48 -36.25
N LEU A 234 -10.35 -17.52 -36.69
CA LEU A 234 -10.67 -16.27 -35.98
C LEU A 234 -11.50 -16.50 -34.70
N ILE A 235 -12.37 -17.51 -34.67
CA ILE A 235 -13.22 -17.77 -33.49
C ILE A 235 -12.38 -18.29 -32.32
N GLY A 236 -11.40 -19.16 -32.58
CA GLY A 236 -10.49 -19.66 -31.55
C GLY A 236 -9.68 -18.52 -30.89
N PHE A 237 -9.25 -17.54 -31.69
CA PHE A 237 -8.60 -16.34 -31.18
C PHE A 237 -9.54 -15.51 -30.29
N GLY A 238 -10.77 -15.22 -30.76
CA GLY A 238 -11.76 -14.49 -29.96
C GLY A 238 -12.08 -15.16 -28.63
N LEU A 239 -12.23 -16.49 -28.63
CA LEU A 239 -12.51 -17.27 -27.42
C LEU A 239 -11.33 -17.25 -26.43
N SER A 240 -10.10 -17.26 -26.92
CA SER A 240 -8.89 -17.10 -26.09
C SER A 240 -8.80 -15.72 -25.43
N MET A 241 -9.16 -14.66 -26.16
CA MET A 241 -9.18 -13.29 -25.62
C MET A 241 -10.24 -13.14 -24.53
N ILE A 242 -11.46 -13.63 -24.76
CA ILE A 242 -12.54 -13.62 -23.76
C ILE A 242 -12.11 -14.37 -22.50
N THR A 243 -11.47 -15.53 -22.66
CA THR A 243 -10.96 -16.33 -21.54
C THR A 243 -9.93 -15.54 -20.71
N ALA A 244 -9.03 -14.80 -21.34
CA ALA A 244 -8.05 -13.97 -20.65
C ALA A 244 -8.69 -12.82 -19.87
N VAL A 245 -9.72 -12.17 -20.44
CA VAL A 245 -10.50 -11.12 -19.78
C VAL A 245 -11.24 -11.68 -18.56
N ILE A 246 -11.89 -12.83 -18.70
CA ILE A 246 -12.57 -13.52 -17.59
C ILE A 246 -11.59 -13.86 -16.48
N TYR A 247 -10.40 -14.36 -16.83
CA TYR A 247 -9.37 -14.67 -15.84
C TYR A 247 -8.98 -13.45 -15.01
N TRP A 248 -8.66 -12.33 -15.67
CA TRP A 248 -8.29 -11.08 -15.00
C TRP A 248 -9.42 -10.52 -14.14
N TYR A 249 -10.65 -10.57 -14.64
CA TYR A 249 -11.83 -10.16 -13.88
C TYR A 249 -11.99 -10.99 -12.60
N LEU A 250 -11.91 -12.32 -12.69
CA LEU A 250 -12.02 -13.21 -11.54
C LEU A 250 -10.88 -12.98 -10.52
N LEU A 251 -9.65 -12.77 -11.00
CA LEU A 251 -8.51 -12.50 -10.13
C LEU A 251 -8.66 -11.18 -9.38
N PHE A 252 -9.06 -10.11 -10.08
CA PHE A 252 -9.32 -8.81 -9.46
C PHE A 252 -10.47 -8.88 -8.45
N PHE A 253 -11.57 -9.53 -8.82
CA PHE A 253 -12.70 -9.73 -7.93
C PHE A 253 -12.30 -10.50 -6.67
N ALA A 254 -11.55 -11.60 -6.82
CA ALA A 254 -11.05 -12.38 -5.69
C ALA A 254 -10.16 -11.54 -4.75
N GLN A 255 -9.30 -10.69 -5.31
CA GLN A 255 -8.43 -9.81 -4.53
C GLN A 255 -9.22 -8.80 -3.69
N LEU A 256 -10.33 -8.25 -4.21
CA LEU A 256 -11.21 -7.35 -3.45
C LEU A 256 -11.86 -8.05 -2.24
N GLN A 257 -12.13 -9.36 -2.32
CA GLN A 257 -12.82 -10.11 -1.27
C GLN A 257 -11.90 -10.53 -0.11
N ILE A 258 -10.57 -10.51 -0.29
CA ILE A 258 -9.60 -10.89 0.76
C ILE A 258 -9.77 -10.01 2.01
N PHE A 259 -10.10 -8.73 1.82
CA PHE A 259 -10.26 -7.77 2.92
C PHE A 259 -11.61 -7.85 3.62
N THR A 260 -12.59 -8.53 3.02
CA THR A 260 -13.96 -8.63 3.53
C THR A 260 -14.15 -9.87 4.41
N TYR A 261 -13.47 -10.97 4.09
CA TYR A 261 -13.68 -12.26 4.74
C TYR A 261 -12.41 -12.80 5.41
N PRO A 262 -12.50 -13.32 6.65
CA PRO A 262 -11.37 -13.93 7.36
C PRO A 262 -10.98 -15.33 6.83
N ILE A 263 -11.32 -15.63 5.58
CA ILE A 263 -10.95 -16.87 4.90
C ILE A 263 -9.47 -16.77 4.49
N SER A 264 -8.79 -17.92 4.35
CA SER A 264 -7.40 -17.91 3.92
C SER A 264 -7.24 -17.20 2.57
N ALA A 265 -6.40 -16.16 2.55
CA ALA A 265 -6.07 -15.38 1.35
C ALA A 265 -5.63 -16.27 0.17
N ALA A 266 -5.00 -17.41 0.48
CA ALA A 266 -4.67 -18.44 -0.48
C ALA A 266 -5.87 -18.91 -1.32
N LEU A 267 -7.00 -19.24 -0.69
CA LEU A 267 -8.14 -19.82 -1.42
C LEU A 267 -8.72 -18.86 -2.45
N PHE A 268 -8.87 -17.58 -2.09
CA PHE A 268 -9.41 -16.58 -3.00
C PHE A 268 -8.52 -16.41 -4.23
N ILE A 269 -7.20 -16.31 -4.04
CA ILE A 269 -6.27 -16.04 -5.13
C ILE A 269 -6.12 -17.24 -6.07
N TRP A 270 -6.26 -18.46 -5.54
CA TRP A 270 -6.23 -19.68 -6.33
C TRP A 270 -7.58 -20.00 -6.99
N ALA A 271 -8.69 -19.39 -6.56
CA ALA A 271 -10.02 -19.67 -7.10
C ALA A 271 -10.13 -19.50 -8.63
N PRO A 272 -9.62 -18.42 -9.27
CA PRO A 272 -9.68 -18.28 -10.73
C PRO A 272 -8.97 -19.43 -11.45
N ASN A 273 -7.81 -19.85 -10.95
CA ASN A 273 -7.04 -20.97 -11.48
C ASN A 273 -7.82 -22.29 -11.38
N ILE A 274 -8.44 -22.55 -10.22
CA ILE A 274 -9.23 -23.76 -9.99
C ILE A 274 -10.48 -23.77 -10.89
N ILE A 275 -11.18 -22.64 -11.01
CA ILE A 275 -12.39 -22.51 -11.83
C ILE A 275 -12.06 -22.77 -13.31
N LEU A 276 -11.04 -22.08 -13.85
CA LEU A 276 -10.67 -22.27 -15.26
C LEU A 276 -10.02 -23.63 -15.53
N GLY A 277 -9.25 -24.15 -14.58
CA GLY A 277 -8.65 -25.48 -14.68
C GLY A 277 -9.72 -26.58 -14.72
N THR A 278 -10.70 -26.52 -13.83
CA THR A 278 -11.82 -27.48 -13.82
C THR A 278 -12.69 -27.34 -15.07
N LEU A 279 -12.96 -26.11 -15.54
CA LEU A 279 -13.67 -25.86 -16.79
C LEU A 279 -12.93 -26.47 -18.00
N GLY A 280 -11.61 -26.31 -18.08
CA GLY A 280 -10.80 -26.89 -19.14
C GLY A 280 -10.84 -28.42 -19.15
N ILE A 281 -10.76 -29.05 -17.98
CA ILE A 281 -10.88 -30.51 -17.84
C ILE A 281 -12.28 -30.98 -18.27
N LEU A 282 -13.33 -30.28 -17.82
CA LEU A 282 -14.72 -30.62 -18.14
C LEU A 282 -15.00 -30.51 -19.64
N LEU A 283 -14.51 -29.46 -20.30
CA LEU A 283 -14.59 -29.31 -21.75
C LEU A 283 -13.91 -30.46 -22.48
N LEU A 284 -12.71 -30.86 -22.05
CA LEU A 284 -12.00 -32.00 -22.63
C LEU A 284 -12.80 -33.31 -22.47
N LEU A 285 -13.39 -33.55 -21.29
CA LEU A 285 -14.20 -34.74 -21.03
C LEU A 285 -15.47 -34.79 -21.89
N ILE A 286 -16.12 -33.65 -22.13
CA ILE A 286 -17.27 -33.54 -23.04
C ILE A 286 -16.83 -33.83 -24.47
N MET A 287 -15.73 -33.23 -24.93
CA MET A 287 -15.19 -33.45 -26.28
C MET A 287 -14.80 -34.90 -26.53
N ARG A 288 -14.30 -35.62 -25.52
CA ARG A 288 -13.94 -37.03 -25.65
C ARG A 288 -15.17 -37.95 -25.79
N ARG A 289 -16.34 -37.52 -25.32
CA ARG A 289 -17.59 -38.31 -25.36
C ARG A 289 -18.45 -38.02 -26.60
N SER A 290 -18.19 -36.93 -27.32
CA SER A 290 -18.88 -36.55 -28.56
C SER A 290 -18.13 -37.03 -29.80
#